data_AF-A0A2D1KME3-F1
#
_entry.id   AF-A0A2D1KME3-F1
#
_cell.length_a   1.000
_cell.length_b   1.000
_cell.length_c   1.000
_cell.angle_alpha   90.00
_cell.angle_beta   90.00
_cell.angle_gamma   90.00
#
_symmetry.space_group_name_H-M   'P 1'
#
loop_
_entity.id
_entity.type
_entity.pdbx_description
1 polymer ?
#
loop_
_entity_poly.entity_id
_entity_poly.type
_entity_poly.pdbx_seq_one_letter_code
_entity_poly.pdbx_strand_id
1 'polypeptide(L)'
;MAETIEQMTERVVREEVRRKLDEQDFGLAGRMWNINDLRQWLGGKDKAWVKDNTVFNPRFSREIQAMIDDKTIIEGRRGKSWLFKADRFAAWLDKHWQDFNW
;
A
#
# COMPACT_ATOMS: atom_id res chain seq x y z
N MET A 1 16.73 -36.46 -2.13
CA MET A 1 16.33 -35.57 -1.03
C MET A 1 14.85 -35.28 -1.21
N ALA A 2 13.98 -35.93 -0.42
CA ALA A 2 12.54 -35.74 -0.51
C ALA A 2 12.10 -34.66 0.48
N GLU A 3 11.28 -33.70 0.03
CA GLU A 3 10.62 -32.74 0.90
C GLU A 3 9.72 -33.52 1.88
N THR A 4 9.91 -33.29 3.18
CA THR A 4 9.16 -34.01 4.22
C THR A 4 7.75 -33.45 4.31
N ILE A 5 6.76 -34.30 4.60
CA ILE A 5 5.33 -33.92 4.71
C ILE A 5 5.14 -32.69 5.61
N GLU A 6 5.90 -32.61 6.70
CA GLU A 6 5.91 -31.47 7.63
C GLU A 6 6.28 -30.14 6.96
N GLN A 7 7.30 -30.13 6.09
CA GLN A 7 7.71 -28.93 5.34
C GLN A 7 6.64 -28.50 4.32
N MET A 8 5.97 -29.47 3.69
CA MET A 8 4.90 -29.21 2.73
C MET A 8 3.67 -28.62 3.43
N THR A 9 3.32 -29.14 4.61
CA THR A 9 2.21 -28.61 5.43
C THR A 9 2.48 -27.19 5.92
N GLU A 10 3.68 -26.90 6.43
CA GLU A 10 4.03 -25.53 6.86
C GLU A 10 3.91 -24.51 5.73
N ARG A 11 4.32 -24.88 4.52
CA ARG A 11 4.27 -24.01 3.34
C ARG A 11 2.82 -23.71 2.92
N VAL A 12 1.97 -24.73 2.88
CA VAL A 12 0.54 -24.57 2.57
C VAL A 12 -0.16 -23.71 3.62
N VAL A 13 0.11 -23.94 4.90
CA VAL A 13 -0.46 -23.13 5.99
C VAL A 13 -0.03 -21.67 5.88
N ARG A 14 1.25 -21.39 5.57
CA ARG A 14 1.74 -20.02 5.35
C ARG A 14 1.05 -19.34 4.17
N GLU A 15 0.85 -20.04 3.06
CA GLU A 15 0.14 -19.49 1.89
C GLU A 15 -1.34 -19.22 2.20
N GLU A 16 -1.98 -20.09 2.97
CA GLU A 16 -3.39 -19.95 3.33
C GLU A 16 -3.62 -18.84 4.35
N VAL A 17 -2.73 -18.69 5.34
CA VAL A 17 -2.73 -17.55 6.26
C VAL A 17 -2.53 -16.23 5.50
N ARG A 18 -1.64 -16.22 4.48
CA ARG A 18 -1.43 -15.05 3.62
C ARG A 18 -2.66 -14.69 2.81
N ARG A 19 -3.41 -15.68 2.29
CA ARG A 19 -4.68 -15.45 1.59
C ARG A 19 -5.76 -14.93 2.52
N LYS A 20 -5.91 -15.52 3.71
CA LYS A 20 -6.91 -15.07 4.68
C LYS A 20 -6.63 -13.68 5.24
N LEU A 21 -5.37 -13.29 5.36
CA LEU A 21 -4.99 -11.91 5.68
C LEU A 21 -5.38 -10.93 4.56
N ASP A 22 -5.26 -11.33 3.29
CA ASP A 22 -5.70 -10.55 2.12
C ASP A 22 -7.24 -10.43 2.07
N GLU A 23 -7.97 -11.47 2.51
CA GLU A 23 -9.43 -11.49 2.55
C GLU A 23 -10.04 -10.68 3.72
N GLN A 24 -9.33 -10.49 4.84
CA GLN A 24 -9.89 -9.79 6.01
C GLN A 24 -9.99 -8.26 5.87
N ASP A 25 -9.49 -7.68 4.78
CA ASP A 25 -9.60 -6.25 4.47
C ASP A 25 -11.00 -5.89 3.88
N PHE A 26 -12.06 -6.23 4.61
CA PHE A 26 -13.48 -6.09 4.22
C PHE A 26 -13.98 -4.63 4.13
N GLY A 27 -13.10 -3.66 3.89
CA GLY A 27 -13.46 -2.24 3.71
C GLY A 27 -12.60 -1.45 2.71
N LEU A 28 -11.37 -1.89 2.41
CA LEU A 28 -10.48 -1.23 1.44
C LEU A 28 -10.20 -2.09 0.20
N ALA A 29 -10.52 -3.39 0.25
CA ALA A 29 -10.43 -4.29 -0.89
C ALA A 29 -11.26 -3.78 -2.10
N GLY A 30 -10.56 -3.43 -3.18
CA GLY A 30 -11.16 -2.93 -4.42
C GLY A 30 -11.47 -1.43 -4.45
N ARG A 31 -11.25 -0.68 -3.36
CA ARG A 31 -11.42 0.78 -3.34
C ARG A 31 -10.14 1.48 -3.80
N MET A 32 -10.31 2.48 -4.67
CA MET A 32 -9.22 3.41 -5.00
C MET A 32 -9.41 4.70 -4.20
N TRP A 33 -8.33 5.17 -3.59
CA TRP A 33 -8.23 6.47 -2.96
C TRP A 33 -7.70 7.49 -3.94
N ASN A 34 -8.18 8.72 -3.80
CA ASN A 34 -7.54 9.90 -4.36
C ASN A 34 -6.78 10.65 -3.25
N ILE A 35 -6.08 11.72 -3.63
CA ILE A 35 -5.34 12.55 -2.66
C ILE A 35 -6.22 13.10 -1.53
N ASN A 36 -7.50 13.41 -1.76
CA ASN A 36 -8.37 13.89 -0.68
C ASN A 36 -8.64 12.79 0.35
N ASP A 37 -8.83 11.54 -0.08
CA ASP A 37 -8.99 10.39 0.84
C ASP A 37 -7.72 10.19 1.67
N LEU A 38 -6.55 10.28 1.03
CA LEU A 38 -5.26 10.23 1.72
C LEU A 38 -5.10 11.32 2.78
N ARG A 39 -5.57 12.55 2.51
CA ARG A 39 -5.55 13.62 3.50
C ARG A 39 -6.40 13.27 4.72
N GLN A 40 -7.60 12.77 4.50
CA GLN A 40 -8.50 12.35 5.60
C GLN A 40 -7.83 11.26 6.43
N TRP A 41 -7.17 10.30 5.78
CA TRP A 41 -6.42 9.24 6.44
C TRP A 41 -5.23 9.76 7.26
N LEU A 42 -4.50 10.75 6.74
CA LEU A 42 -3.34 11.37 7.38
C LEU A 42 -3.69 12.50 8.35
N GLY A 43 -4.92 12.53 8.89
CA GLY A 43 -5.33 13.50 9.91
C GLY A 43 -5.62 14.91 9.37
N GLY A 44 -6.04 15.03 8.11
CA GLY A 44 -6.45 16.29 7.49
C GLY A 44 -5.32 17.15 6.92
N LYS A 45 -4.11 16.59 6.75
CA LYS A 45 -2.92 17.32 6.27
C LYS A 45 -3.12 17.93 4.89
N ASP A 46 -2.30 18.92 4.55
CA ASP A 46 -2.34 19.59 3.26
C ASP A 46 -2.00 18.67 2.08
N LYS A 47 -2.61 18.93 0.93
CA LYS A 47 -2.36 18.17 -0.32
C LYS A 47 -0.88 18.13 -0.68
N ALA A 48 -0.20 19.26 -0.51
CA ALA A 48 1.23 19.39 -0.77
C ALA A 48 2.04 18.55 0.21
N TRP A 49 1.73 18.64 1.51
CA TRP A 49 2.42 17.86 2.54
C TRP A 49 2.26 16.35 2.32
N VAL A 50 1.03 15.88 2.02
CA VAL A 50 0.77 14.45 1.75
C VAL A 50 1.62 13.98 0.59
N LYS A 51 1.64 14.74 -0.51
CA LYS A 51 2.43 14.41 -1.69
C LYS A 51 3.93 14.41 -1.41
N ASP A 52 4.43 15.41 -0.70
CA ASP A 52 5.86 15.57 -0.40
C ASP A 52 6.38 14.48 0.55
N ASN A 53 5.57 14.08 1.53
CA ASN A 53 5.95 13.07 2.53
C ASN A 53 5.70 11.63 2.07
N THR A 54 4.83 11.42 1.08
CA THR A 54 4.53 10.07 0.54
C THR A 54 5.15 9.89 -0.85
N VAL A 55 4.43 10.28 -1.90
CA VAL A 55 4.73 9.99 -3.31
C VAL A 55 6.01 10.64 -3.81
N PHE A 56 6.29 11.88 -3.39
CA PHE A 56 7.47 12.63 -3.83
C PHE A 56 8.63 12.58 -2.83
N ASN A 57 8.49 11.82 -1.74
CA ASN A 57 9.56 11.70 -0.77
C ASN A 57 10.72 10.91 -1.39
N PRO A 58 11.94 11.48 -1.48
CA PRO A 58 13.08 10.79 -2.05
C PRO A 58 13.44 9.50 -1.30
N ARG A 59 13.12 9.41 0.00
CA ARG A 59 13.33 8.21 0.82
C ARG A 59 12.49 7.03 0.35
N PHE A 60 11.24 7.30 -0.03
CA PHE A 60 10.28 6.28 -0.46
C PHE A 60 10.22 6.09 -1.96
N SER A 61 10.95 6.89 -2.74
CA SER A 61 10.92 6.89 -4.21
C SER A 61 11.05 5.49 -4.83
N ARG A 62 11.91 4.62 -4.27
CA ARG A 62 12.06 3.23 -4.77
C ARG A 62 10.82 2.37 -4.51
N GLU A 63 10.21 2.48 -3.33
CA GLU A 63 8.99 1.74 -2.98
C GLU A 63 7.80 2.27 -3.79
N ILE A 64 7.66 3.59 -3.89
CA ILE A 64 6.62 4.23 -4.71
C ILE A 64 6.75 3.82 -6.17
N GLN A 65 7.96 3.79 -6.74
CA GLN A 65 8.18 3.35 -8.11
C GLN A 65 7.78 1.88 -8.32
N ALA A 66 8.09 0.99 -7.36
CA ALA A 66 7.65 -0.39 -7.41
C ALA A 66 6.12 -0.51 -7.35
N MET A 67 5.45 0.33 -6.55
CA MET A 67 3.99 0.37 -6.49
C MET A 67 3.36 0.95 -7.74
N ILE A 68 4.03 1.87 -8.44
CA ILE A 68 3.60 2.35 -9.76
C ILE A 68 3.71 1.22 -10.79
N ASP A 69 4.81 0.47 -10.78
CA ASP A 69 5.04 -0.66 -11.69
C ASP A 69 3.99 -1.77 -11.50
N ASP A 70 3.66 -2.09 -10.26
CA ASP A 70 2.62 -3.05 -9.87
C ASP A 70 1.18 -2.51 -10.03
N LYS A 71 1.00 -1.27 -10.50
CA LYS A 71 -0.31 -0.60 -10.64
C LYS A 71 -1.07 -0.47 -9.32
N THR A 72 -0.36 -0.46 -8.21
CA THR A 72 -0.89 -0.09 -6.90
C THR A 72 -1.08 1.43 -6.80
N ILE A 73 -0.21 2.21 -7.45
CA ILE A 73 -0.35 3.65 -7.65
C ILE A 73 -0.51 3.92 -9.14
N ILE A 74 -1.50 4.72 -9.50
CA ILE A 74 -1.68 5.21 -10.87
C ILE A 74 -1.38 6.70 -10.86
N GLU A 75 -0.27 7.04 -11.50
CA GLU A 75 0.18 8.42 -11.66
C GLU A 75 -0.83 9.24 -12.48
N GLY A 76 -1.21 10.39 -11.91
CA GLY A 76 -2.04 11.36 -12.59
C GLY A 76 -1.24 12.10 -13.67
N ARG A 77 -1.33 11.68 -14.94
CA ARG A 77 -0.87 12.51 -16.07
C ARG A 77 -1.68 13.80 -16.20
N ARG A 78 -1.18 14.81 -16.94
CA ARG A 78 -1.84 16.11 -17.20
C ARG A 78 -3.38 16.03 -17.21
N GLY A 79 -4.01 16.48 -16.12
CA GLY A 79 -5.47 16.53 -15.94
C GLY A 79 -6.12 15.35 -15.21
N LYS A 80 -5.39 14.26 -14.93
CA LYS A 80 -5.88 13.10 -14.17
C LYS A 80 -5.41 13.15 -12.72
N SER A 81 -6.29 12.73 -11.82
CA SER A 81 -5.97 12.62 -10.39
C SER A 81 -5.11 11.38 -10.13
N TRP A 82 -4.25 11.46 -9.10
CA TRP A 82 -3.55 10.28 -8.60
C TRP A 82 -4.53 9.31 -7.97
N LEU A 83 -4.41 8.03 -8.30
CA LEU A 83 -5.21 6.96 -7.73
C LEU A 83 -4.31 5.98 -6.98
N PHE A 84 -4.75 5.54 -5.82
CA PHE A 84 -4.02 4.64 -4.94
C PHE A 84 -4.94 3.47 -4.58
N LYS A 85 -4.50 2.23 -4.73
CA LYS A 85 -5.26 1.10 -4.17
C LYS A 85 -5.26 1.23 -2.65
N ALA A 86 -6.44 1.40 -2.07
CA ALA A 86 -6.62 1.74 -0.67
C ALA A 86 -5.98 0.69 0.24
N ASP A 87 -6.29 -0.58 0.02
CA ASP A 87 -5.73 -1.73 0.75
C ASP A 87 -4.18 -1.71 0.81
N ARG A 88 -3.53 -1.77 -0.35
CA ARG A 88 -2.06 -1.83 -0.45
C ARG A 88 -1.37 -0.57 0.05
N PHE A 89 -1.96 0.59 -0.25
CA PHE A 89 -1.35 1.86 0.15
C PHE A 89 -1.60 2.17 1.63
N ALA A 90 -2.72 1.75 2.22
CA ALA A 90 -2.97 1.84 3.65
C ALA A 90 -1.97 1.01 4.45
N ALA A 91 -1.73 -0.24 4.05
CA ALA A 91 -0.72 -1.09 4.68
C ALA A 91 0.68 -0.47 4.62
N TRP A 92 1.01 0.21 3.52
CA TRP A 92 2.25 0.94 3.39
C TRP A 92 2.31 2.18 4.30
N LEU A 93 1.24 2.96 4.37
CA LEU A 93 1.14 4.12 5.26
C LEU A 93 1.30 3.73 6.73
N ASP A 94 0.68 2.63 7.16
CA ASP A 94 0.76 2.13 8.53
C ASP A 94 2.20 1.75 8.90
N LYS A 95 2.89 1.04 7.99
CA LYS A 95 4.30 0.66 8.16
C LYS A 95 5.24 1.86 8.28
N HIS A 96 4.98 2.93 7.53
CA HIS A 96 5.82 4.13 7.49
C HIS A 96 5.27 5.28 8.35
N TRP A 97 4.25 5.03 9.16
CA TRP A 97 3.54 6.05 9.93
C TRP A 97 4.45 6.86 10.86
N GLN A 98 5.45 6.19 11.45
CA GLN A 98 6.43 6.81 12.35
C GLN A 98 7.56 7.56 11.61
N ASP A 99 7.74 7.29 10.33
CA ASP A 99 8.83 7.85 9.51
C ASP A 99 8.38 9.15 8.82
N PHE A 100 7.08 9.44 8.82
CA PHE A 100 6.54 10.71 8.33
C PHE A 100 6.91 11.87 9.25
N ASN A 101 7.25 13.00 8.62
CA ASN A 101 7.59 14.23 9.33
C ASN A 101 6.31 14.99 9.70
N TRP A 102 5.71 14.60 10.83
CA TRP A 102 4.42 15.08 11.35
C TRP A 102 4.34 16.60 11.54
#